data_AF-A0A1V8V6V8-F1
#
_entry.id   AF-A0A1V8V6V8-F1
#
_cell.length_a   1.000
_cell.length_b   1.000
_cell.length_c   1.000
_cell.angle_alpha   90.00
_cell.angle_beta   90.00
_cell.angle_gamma   90.00
#
_symmetry.space_group_name_H-M   'P 1'
#
loop_
_entity.id
_entity.type
_entity.pdbx_description
1 polymer ?
#
loop_
_entity_poly.entity_id
_entity_poly.type
_entity_poly.pdbx_seq_one_letter_code
_entity_poly.pdbx_strand_id
1 'polypeptide(L)'
;MASNIPISPEYYFRIIGLHANENGHDRQVDGDWRPPRGKGKTKYKEWPSGWREYALFHHQDGTTIRLLNTPDNTPESLHLEPHGTCSMYFDQGNIWVVDCDATRHTIYDGDDNDNDASDLSQSGLTEDRTNDWSHVHFTHVDINVDPGQKMSYVAYDGREKKLIYQHRDQVWAKKLFPDRYSRMGDREVERGAQLGGLVGELPILLGLVALSVDPRGQERTVGWDDKRGVLVEVWTRRSQQHIDTLKQYERGDLVKIFK
;
A
#
# COMPACT_ATOMS: atom_id res chain seq x y z
N MET A 1 -23.68 -0.79 -30.61
CA MET A 1 -22.48 -1.42 -30.04
C MET A 1 -22.63 -1.35 -28.54
N ALA A 2 -22.79 -2.49 -27.86
CA ALA A 2 -22.86 -2.49 -26.40
C ALA A 2 -21.48 -2.07 -25.88
N SER A 3 -21.44 -0.97 -25.14
CA SER A 3 -20.26 -0.61 -24.36
C SER A 3 -20.06 -1.72 -23.33
N ASN A 4 -19.06 -2.58 -23.53
CA ASN A 4 -18.59 -3.47 -22.48
C ASN A 4 -18.12 -2.58 -21.34
N ILE A 5 -18.96 -2.41 -20.32
CA ILE A 5 -18.59 -1.70 -19.10
C ILE A 5 -17.48 -2.57 -18.49
N PRO A 6 -16.26 -2.04 -18.31
CA PRO A 6 -15.19 -2.82 -17.72
C PRO A 6 -15.59 -3.19 -16.29
N ILE A 7 -15.58 -4.49 -16.02
CA ILE A 7 -15.98 -5.07 -14.74
C ILE A 7 -14.88 -4.75 -13.73
N SER A 8 -15.23 -4.07 -12.64
CA SER A 8 -14.31 -3.89 -11.51
C SER A 8 -14.14 -5.25 -10.81
N PRO A 9 -12.91 -5.71 -10.53
CA PRO A 9 -12.71 -7.01 -9.91
C PRO A 9 -13.35 -7.08 -8.52
N GLU A 10 -13.84 -8.26 -8.16
CA GLU A 10 -14.25 -8.55 -6.78
C GLU A 10 -13.01 -8.80 -5.92
N TYR A 11 -12.90 -8.11 -4.78
CA TYR A 11 -11.89 -8.38 -3.77
C TYR A 11 -12.37 -8.01 -2.38
N TYR A 12 -11.69 -8.54 -1.37
CA TYR A 12 -11.92 -8.24 0.03
C TYR A 12 -10.66 -7.61 0.59
N PHE A 13 -10.80 -6.69 1.53
CA PHE A 13 -9.62 -6.08 2.13
C PHE A 13 -9.88 -5.61 3.56
N ARG A 14 -8.78 -5.41 4.27
CA ARG A 14 -8.75 -4.92 5.63
C ARG A 14 -7.63 -3.90 5.76
N ILE A 15 -7.89 -2.83 6.50
CA ILE A 15 -6.92 -1.80 6.80
C ILE A 15 -6.83 -1.64 8.31
N ILE A 16 -5.64 -1.84 8.85
CA ILE A 16 -5.36 -1.81 10.28
C ILE A 16 -4.41 -0.66 10.55
N GLY A 17 -4.66 0.14 11.59
CA GLY A 17 -3.70 1.16 12.01
C GLY A 17 -2.47 0.52 12.65
N LEU A 18 -1.29 1.05 12.36
CA LEU A 18 -0.04 0.67 12.99
C LEU A 18 0.55 1.83 13.78
N HIS A 19 1.30 1.50 14.83
CA HIS A 19 2.20 2.44 15.49
C HIS A 19 3.55 1.77 15.73
N ALA A 20 4.62 2.57 15.56
CA ALA A 20 5.94 2.18 16.01
C ALA A 20 5.96 2.25 17.54
N ASN A 21 6.42 1.19 18.19
CA ASN A 21 6.52 1.10 19.64
C ASN A 21 7.59 2.07 20.14
N GLU A 22 7.16 3.10 20.88
CA GLU A 22 7.99 4.23 21.35
C GLU A 22 8.99 3.85 22.46
N ASN A 23 8.98 2.61 22.95
CA ASN A 23 9.83 2.14 24.06
C ASN A 23 11.32 1.98 23.67
N GLY A 24 11.79 2.58 22.59
CA GLY A 24 13.17 2.56 22.13
C GLY A 24 13.53 3.82 21.36
N HIS A 25 14.82 4.01 21.10
CA HIS A 25 15.26 5.11 20.24
C HIS A 25 14.67 4.93 18.83
N ASP A 26 14.20 6.05 18.27
CA ASP A 26 13.81 6.11 16.88
C ASP A 26 14.94 5.58 15.99
N ARG A 27 14.59 4.68 15.07
CA ARG A 27 15.54 4.24 14.07
C ARG A 27 15.77 5.39 13.10
N GLN A 28 16.96 5.97 13.12
CA GLN A 28 17.39 6.98 12.15
C GLN A 28 18.48 6.40 11.25
N VAL A 29 18.37 6.63 9.95
CA VAL A 29 19.38 6.28 8.96
C VAL A 29 19.60 7.49 8.08
N ASP A 30 20.84 7.96 7.99
CA ASP A 30 21.21 9.19 7.26
C ASP A 30 20.43 10.45 7.69
N GLY A 31 19.97 10.48 8.94
CA GLY A 31 19.17 11.57 9.50
C GLY A 31 17.66 11.47 9.29
N ASP A 32 17.20 10.51 8.48
CA ASP A 32 15.78 10.24 8.26
C ASP A 32 15.27 9.17 9.22
N TRP A 33 14.06 9.35 9.74
CA TRP A 33 13.39 8.29 10.48
C TRP A 33 13.03 7.13 9.56
N ARG A 34 13.25 5.90 10.04
CA ARG A 34 12.82 4.66 9.40
C ARG A 34 11.91 3.87 10.33
N PRO A 35 10.95 3.10 9.78
CA PRO A 35 10.14 2.25 10.62
C PRO A 35 10.96 1.13 11.28
N PRO A 36 10.48 0.59 12.41
CA PRO A 36 11.24 -0.36 13.20
C PRO A 36 11.30 -1.74 12.53
N ARG A 37 12.39 -2.47 12.83
CA ARG A 37 12.68 -3.80 12.27
C ARG A 37 12.27 -4.97 13.16
N GLY A 38 12.50 -4.81 14.46
CA GLY A 38 12.37 -5.91 15.41
C GLY A 38 10.94 -6.39 15.54
N LYS A 39 10.76 -7.71 15.64
CA LYS A 39 9.46 -8.31 15.96
C LYS A 39 8.86 -7.66 17.21
N GLY A 40 7.58 -7.29 17.14
CA GLY A 40 6.87 -6.61 18.23
C GLY A 40 7.25 -5.13 18.45
N LYS A 41 8.13 -4.57 17.61
CA LYS A 41 8.40 -3.12 17.57
C LYS A 41 7.39 -2.37 16.72
N THR A 42 6.68 -3.05 15.83
CA THR A 42 5.45 -2.55 15.21
C THR A 42 4.26 -3.21 15.90
N LYS A 43 3.25 -2.41 16.26
CA LYS A 43 2.05 -2.88 16.96
C LYS A 43 0.79 -2.33 16.29
N TYR A 44 -0.31 -3.05 16.43
CA TYR A 44 -1.61 -2.54 16.05
C TYR A 44 -1.95 -1.31 16.90
N LYS A 45 -2.39 -0.24 16.22
CA LYS A 45 -2.87 0.99 16.84
C LYS A 45 -4.34 0.83 17.18
N GLU A 46 -4.69 1.04 18.45
CA GLU A 46 -6.08 1.22 18.83
C GLU A 46 -6.56 2.59 18.32
N TRP A 47 -7.58 2.59 17.47
CA TRP A 47 -8.14 3.85 16.98
C TRP A 47 -8.96 4.53 18.08
N PRO A 48 -8.83 5.87 18.27
CA PRO A 48 -9.54 6.61 19.32
C PRO A 48 -11.07 6.48 19.26
N SER A 49 -11.61 6.17 18.08
CA SER A 49 -13.02 5.94 17.83
C SER A 49 -13.55 4.63 18.45
N GLY A 50 -12.72 3.85 19.15
CA GLY A 50 -13.09 2.53 19.67
C GLY A 50 -13.17 1.47 18.57
N TRP A 51 -12.66 1.76 17.36
CA TRP A 51 -12.56 0.80 16.27
C TRP A 51 -11.43 -0.19 16.60
N ARG A 52 -11.75 -1.14 17.48
CA ARG A 52 -10.92 -2.30 17.81
C ARG A 52 -11.10 -3.44 16.80
N GLU A 53 -12.09 -3.31 15.92
CA GLU A 53 -12.45 -4.35 14.98
C GLU A 53 -11.86 -4.03 13.62
N TYR A 54 -10.90 -4.85 13.21
CA TYR A 54 -10.28 -4.84 11.90
C TYR A 54 -11.33 -5.19 10.84
N ALA A 55 -12.19 -4.22 10.50
CA ALA A 55 -13.34 -4.43 9.65
C ALA A 55 -12.92 -5.00 8.29
N LEU A 56 -13.60 -6.06 7.86
CA LEU A 56 -13.45 -6.60 6.53
C LEU A 56 -14.37 -5.83 5.58
N PHE A 57 -13.81 -5.37 4.47
CA PHE A 57 -14.53 -4.70 3.41
C PHE A 57 -14.63 -5.64 2.20
N HIS A 58 -15.75 -5.55 1.50
CA HIS A 58 -15.99 -6.25 0.23
C HIS A 58 -16.17 -5.20 -0.86
N HIS A 59 -15.36 -5.29 -1.91
CA HIS A 59 -15.46 -4.46 -3.10
C HIS A 59 -15.94 -5.31 -4.28
N GLN A 60 -16.97 -4.83 -4.96
CA GLN A 60 -17.50 -5.45 -6.18
C GLN A 60 -18.19 -4.39 -7.03
N ASP A 61 -17.95 -4.41 -8.35
CA ASP A 61 -18.64 -3.54 -9.32
C ASP A 61 -18.58 -2.04 -8.96
N GLY A 62 -17.43 -1.59 -8.46
CA GLY A 62 -17.20 -0.19 -8.08
C GLY A 62 -17.82 0.22 -6.73
N THR A 63 -18.50 -0.70 -6.05
CA THR A 63 -19.10 -0.46 -4.74
C THR A 63 -18.27 -1.14 -3.66
N THR A 64 -18.03 -0.43 -2.54
CA THR A 64 -17.37 -1.00 -1.36
C THR A 64 -18.34 -0.98 -0.19
N ILE A 65 -18.55 -2.14 0.43
CA ILE A 65 -19.35 -2.29 1.64
C ILE A 65 -18.50 -2.80 2.81
N ARG A 66 -18.85 -2.37 4.02
CA ARG A 66 -18.27 -2.92 5.25
C ARG A 66 -19.07 -4.15 5.66
N LEU A 67 -18.39 -5.27 5.89
CA LEU A 67 -19.01 -6.46 6.44
C LEU A 67 -19.17 -6.34 7.97
N LEU A 68 -20.24 -6.92 8.49
CA LEU A 68 -20.46 -6.99 9.94
C LEU A 68 -19.41 -7.89 10.58
N ASN A 69 -18.91 -7.53 11.77
CA ASN A 69 -17.98 -8.35 12.51
C ASN A 69 -18.70 -9.55 13.13
N THR A 70 -18.89 -10.60 12.35
CA THR A 70 -19.50 -11.88 12.77
C THR A 70 -18.55 -13.02 12.45
N PRO A 71 -18.62 -14.15 13.17
CA PRO A 71 -17.81 -15.34 12.86
C PRO A 71 -17.97 -15.85 11.42
N ASP A 72 -19.08 -15.52 10.75
CA ASP A 72 -19.35 -15.88 9.36
C ASP A 72 -18.68 -14.95 8.33
N ASN A 73 -18.15 -13.80 8.76
CA ASN A 73 -17.53 -12.78 7.91
C ASN A 73 -16.02 -12.65 8.15
N THR A 74 -15.33 -13.77 8.43
CA THR A 74 -13.85 -13.81 8.44
C THR A 74 -13.33 -14.28 7.07
N PRO A 75 -12.06 -13.99 6.74
CA PRO A 75 -11.47 -14.52 5.51
C PRO A 75 -11.54 -16.05 5.43
N GLU A 76 -11.39 -16.74 6.56
CA GLU A 76 -11.46 -18.21 6.65
C GLU A 76 -12.88 -18.74 6.41
N SER A 77 -13.90 -18.13 7.02
CA SER A 77 -15.31 -18.56 6.86
C SER A 77 -15.83 -18.30 5.45
N LEU A 78 -15.35 -17.24 4.80
CA LEU A 78 -15.67 -16.88 3.43
C LEU A 78 -14.82 -17.64 2.38
N HIS A 79 -13.90 -18.51 2.83
CA HIS A 79 -12.98 -19.27 1.98
C HIS A 79 -12.16 -18.39 1.03
N LEU A 80 -11.67 -17.27 1.53
CA LEU A 80 -10.86 -16.33 0.77
C LEU A 80 -9.39 -16.76 0.73
N GLU A 81 -8.70 -16.43 -0.37
CA GLU A 81 -7.27 -16.60 -0.53
C GLU A 81 -6.54 -15.27 -0.38
N PRO A 82 -5.42 -15.23 0.35
CA PRO A 82 -4.55 -14.07 0.37
C PRO A 82 -4.11 -13.71 -1.06
N HIS A 83 -4.33 -12.46 -1.44
CA HIS A 83 -3.82 -11.89 -2.70
C HIS A 83 -2.56 -11.09 -2.47
N GLY A 84 -2.53 -10.26 -1.42
CA GLY A 84 -1.37 -9.46 -1.07
C GLY A 84 -1.51 -8.78 0.28
N THR A 85 -0.37 -8.52 0.91
CA THR A 85 -0.29 -7.87 2.22
C THR A 85 0.86 -6.87 2.20
N CYS A 86 0.67 -5.69 2.79
CA CYS A 86 1.77 -4.76 3.01
C CYS A 86 1.61 -3.95 4.29
N SER A 87 2.73 -3.63 4.93
CA SER A 87 2.78 -2.63 6.00
C SER A 87 3.38 -1.35 5.44
N MET A 88 2.81 -0.21 5.81
CA MET A 88 3.24 1.10 5.35
C MET A 88 3.34 2.09 6.52
N TYR A 89 4.24 3.06 6.39
CA TYR A 89 4.34 4.21 7.29
C TYR A 89 4.53 5.49 6.50
N PHE A 90 4.00 6.58 7.03
CA PHE A 90 4.29 7.93 6.58
C PHE A 90 5.15 8.66 7.62
N ASP A 91 6.18 9.38 7.18
CA ASP A 91 6.95 10.31 8.03
C ASP A 91 7.68 11.37 7.19
N GLN A 92 7.49 12.65 7.53
CA GLN A 92 8.22 13.78 6.90
C GLN A 92 8.19 13.76 5.37
N GLY A 93 7.04 13.40 4.79
CA GLY A 93 6.88 13.30 3.35
C GLY A 93 7.31 11.96 2.76
N ASN A 94 8.06 11.11 3.49
CA ASN A 94 8.40 9.76 3.08
C ASN A 94 7.20 8.81 3.26
N ILE A 95 7.04 7.89 2.32
CA ILE A 95 6.17 6.73 2.45
C ILE A 95 7.05 5.49 2.39
N TRP A 96 7.10 4.78 3.51
CA TRP A 96 7.81 3.52 3.69
C TRP A 96 6.84 2.35 3.51
N VAL A 97 7.31 1.27 2.89
CA VAL A 97 6.52 0.07 2.62
C VAL A 97 7.37 -1.19 2.76
N VAL A 98 6.74 -2.27 3.22
CA VAL A 98 7.23 -3.65 3.14
C VAL A 98 6.07 -4.57 2.79
N ASP A 99 6.33 -5.63 2.04
CA ASP A 99 5.36 -6.57 1.46
C ASP A 99 4.89 -7.67 2.45
N CYS A 100 4.83 -7.34 3.75
CA CYS A 100 4.44 -8.27 4.79
C CYS A 100 3.72 -7.59 5.97
N ASP A 101 3.22 -8.40 6.92
CA ASP A 101 2.74 -7.91 8.21
C ASP A 101 3.92 -7.65 9.17
N ALA A 102 4.33 -6.40 9.27
CA ALA A 102 5.45 -5.97 10.10
C ALA A 102 5.21 -6.14 11.62
N THR A 103 3.99 -6.49 12.06
CA THR A 103 3.72 -6.86 13.46
C THR A 103 4.14 -8.29 13.77
N ARG A 104 4.18 -9.16 12.75
CA ARG A 104 4.44 -10.61 12.87
C ARG A 104 5.84 -10.99 12.46
N HIS A 105 6.41 -10.28 11.49
CA HIS A 105 7.71 -10.58 10.89
C HIS A 105 8.81 -9.64 11.40
N THR A 106 10.04 -10.14 11.48
CA THR A 106 11.24 -9.31 11.64
C THR A 106 11.65 -8.80 10.26
N ILE A 107 11.88 -7.49 10.15
CA ILE A 107 12.32 -6.84 8.91
C ILE A 107 13.84 -6.78 8.88
N TYR A 108 14.47 -7.23 7.79
CA TYR A 108 15.92 -7.40 7.69
C TYR A 108 16.58 -6.23 6.92
N ASP A 109 17.82 -5.82 7.20
CA ASP A 109 18.48 -4.72 6.48
C ASP A 109 19.46 -5.15 5.37
N GLY A 110 19.69 -6.45 5.21
CA GLY A 110 20.66 -6.97 4.25
C GLY A 110 22.07 -7.17 4.83
N ASP A 111 22.36 -6.69 6.05
CA ASP A 111 23.72 -6.49 6.54
C ASP A 111 23.90 -7.01 7.99
N ASP A 112 23.64 -8.31 8.24
CA ASP A 112 24.11 -9.01 9.44
C ASP A 112 25.63 -9.23 9.35
N ASN A 113 26.40 -8.15 9.41
CA ASN A 113 27.79 -8.21 9.80
C ASN A 113 28.04 -7.44 11.11
N ASP A 114 26.98 -7.24 11.90
CA ASP A 114 27.08 -6.73 13.26
C ASP A 114 27.34 -7.89 14.24
N ASN A 115 28.56 -7.87 14.77
CA ASN A 115 29.10 -8.70 15.84
C ASN A 115 28.35 -8.58 17.19
N ASP A 116 27.06 -8.24 17.21
CA ASP A 116 26.25 -8.27 18.45
C ASP A 116 25.59 -9.65 18.61
N ALA A 117 26.44 -10.67 18.54
CA ALA A 117 26.13 -12.06 18.85
C ALA A 117 26.00 -12.22 20.37
N SER A 118 24.88 -11.78 20.94
CA SER A 118 24.51 -12.15 22.31
C SER A 118 23.16 -12.84 22.45
N ASP A 119 22.49 -13.22 21.35
CA ASP A 119 21.26 -14.02 21.43
C ASP A 119 21.09 -15.04 20.29
N LEU A 120 22.18 -15.74 19.94
CA LEU A 120 22.12 -16.91 19.07
C LEU A 120 21.67 -18.15 19.83
N SER A 121 20.35 -18.37 19.88
CA SER A 121 19.81 -19.73 20.03
C SER A 121 18.46 -19.92 19.33
N GLN A 122 18.38 -19.74 18.01
CA GLN A 122 17.37 -20.45 17.21
C GLN A 122 17.94 -20.85 15.83
N SER A 123 18.56 -22.02 15.82
CA SER A 123 18.72 -22.85 14.63
C SER A 123 17.33 -23.26 14.13
N GLY A 124 16.80 -22.57 13.12
CA GLY A 124 15.53 -22.96 12.50
C GLY A 124 14.85 -21.98 11.53
N LEU A 125 15.46 -20.87 11.12
CA LEU A 125 14.77 -19.82 10.35
C LEU A 125 15.36 -19.59 8.96
N THR A 126 14.99 -20.47 8.04
CA THR A 126 15.12 -20.28 6.59
C THR A 126 13.72 -20.36 5.99
N GLU A 127 12.97 -19.24 5.94
CA GLU A 127 11.89 -18.97 4.95
C GLU A 127 11.19 -17.60 5.15
N ASP A 128 11.12 -17.04 6.37
CA ASP A 128 10.37 -15.79 6.65
C ASP A 128 11.23 -14.50 6.68
N ARG A 129 12.17 -14.32 5.74
CA ARG A 129 13.01 -13.10 5.68
C ARG A 129 12.43 -12.12 4.67
N THR A 130 12.15 -10.89 5.12
CA THR A 130 11.67 -9.79 4.28
C THR A 130 12.74 -8.70 4.20
N ASN A 131 12.89 -8.09 3.02
CA ASN A 131 13.82 -6.99 2.77
C ASN A 131 13.50 -5.78 3.66
N ASP A 132 14.44 -4.84 3.80
CA ASP A 132 14.23 -3.65 4.63
C ASP A 132 13.07 -2.83 4.12
N TRP A 133 12.58 -1.94 4.98
CA TRP A 133 11.66 -0.88 4.62
C TRP A 133 12.16 -0.12 3.39
N SER A 134 11.36 -0.17 2.34
CA SER A 134 11.64 0.49 1.08
C SER A 134 10.74 1.71 0.92
N HIS A 135 11.15 2.67 0.11
CA HIS A 135 10.25 3.74 -0.29
C HIS A 135 9.27 3.22 -1.34
N VAL A 136 8.05 3.75 -1.32
CA VAL A 136 7.16 3.60 -2.47
C VAL A 136 7.81 4.23 -3.70
N HIS A 137 7.92 3.47 -4.77
CA HIS A 137 8.51 3.89 -6.03
C HIS A 137 7.58 3.58 -7.21
N PHE A 138 7.96 4.09 -8.38
CA PHE A 138 7.17 3.98 -9.59
C PHE A 138 7.93 3.28 -10.72
N THR A 139 7.20 2.60 -11.58
CA THR A 139 7.74 2.00 -12.81
C THR A 139 6.78 2.27 -13.97
N HIS A 140 7.32 2.27 -15.20
CA HIS A 140 6.50 2.38 -16.41
C HIS A 140 5.61 1.14 -16.57
N VAL A 141 4.38 1.35 -17.01
CA VAL A 141 3.53 0.27 -17.52
C VAL A 141 3.35 0.44 -19.01
N ASP A 142 3.71 -0.60 -19.76
CA ASP A 142 3.29 -0.75 -21.14
C ASP A 142 1.91 -1.41 -21.14
N ILE A 143 0.85 -0.62 -21.37
CA ILE A 143 -0.52 -1.13 -21.37
C ILE A 143 -0.83 -1.67 -22.75
N ASN A 144 -1.19 -2.95 -22.83
CA ASN A 144 -1.50 -3.59 -24.10
C ASN A 144 -2.84 -3.12 -24.69
N VAL A 145 -3.75 -2.65 -23.83
CA VAL A 145 -5.14 -2.30 -24.19
C VAL A 145 -5.27 -0.91 -24.81
N ASP A 146 -4.43 0.05 -24.39
CA ASP A 146 -4.35 1.38 -24.99
C ASP A 146 -2.88 1.87 -24.98
N PRO A 147 -2.12 1.62 -26.07
CA PRO A 147 -0.71 2.01 -26.16
C PRO A 147 -0.47 3.53 -26.09
N GLY A 148 -1.50 4.35 -26.31
CA GLY A 148 -1.42 5.80 -26.17
C GLY A 148 -1.54 6.27 -24.72
N GLN A 149 -2.00 5.40 -23.83
CA GLN A 149 -2.20 5.70 -22.44
C GLN A 149 -0.88 5.55 -21.68
N LYS A 150 -0.44 6.61 -21.01
CA LYS A 150 0.75 6.57 -20.15
C LYS A 150 0.35 6.63 -18.69
N MET A 151 0.70 5.61 -17.91
CA MET A 151 0.38 5.49 -16.48
C MET A 151 1.61 5.16 -15.64
N SER A 152 1.59 5.59 -14.38
CA SER A 152 2.60 5.17 -13.41
C SER A 152 2.12 3.89 -12.71
N TYR A 153 2.97 2.87 -12.65
CA TYR A 153 2.80 1.73 -11.74
C TYR A 153 3.39 2.11 -10.38
N VAL A 154 2.69 1.85 -9.28
CA VAL A 154 3.25 1.99 -7.93
C VAL A 154 3.54 0.62 -7.32
N ALA A 155 4.75 0.47 -6.78
CA ALA A 155 5.25 -0.76 -6.17
C ALA A 155 6.22 -0.44 -5.02
N TYR A 156 6.59 -1.46 -4.24
CA TYR A 156 7.65 -1.35 -3.22
C TYR A 156 9.07 -1.40 -3.82
N ASP A 157 9.23 -1.93 -5.04
CA ASP A 157 10.51 -2.17 -5.72
C ASP A 157 10.65 -1.37 -7.03
N GLY A 158 9.85 -0.32 -7.19
CA GLY A 158 9.89 0.54 -8.37
C GLY A 158 11.25 1.24 -8.57
N ARG A 159 11.49 1.72 -9.81
CA ARG A 159 12.78 2.34 -10.18
C ARG A 159 12.79 3.86 -9.99
N GLU A 160 11.64 4.50 -10.19
CA GLU A 160 11.50 5.94 -10.21
C GLU A 160 10.99 6.46 -8.86
N LYS A 161 11.65 7.49 -8.33
CA LYS A 161 11.29 8.09 -7.03
C LYS A 161 10.04 8.97 -7.10
N LYS A 162 9.60 9.32 -8.30
CA LYS A 162 8.48 10.24 -8.57
C LYS A 162 7.50 9.61 -9.55
N LEU A 163 6.26 10.06 -9.49
CA LEU A 163 5.25 9.73 -10.50
C LEU A 163 5.84 9.98 -11.88
N ILE A 164 5.79 8.99 -12.75
CA ILE A 164 6.39 9.06 -14.09
C ILE A 164 5.57 9.98 -14.96
N TYR A 165 4.25 9.78 -14.94
CA TYR A 165 3.27 10.56 -15.69
C TYR A 165 2.34 11.27 -14.71
N GLN A 166 2.35 12.60 -14.73
CA GLN A 166 1.49 13.43 -13.90
C GLN A 166 1.01 14.63 -14.71
N HIS A 167 -0.29 14.89 -14.71
CA HIS A 167 -0.89 16.10 -15.27
C HIS A 167 -1.21 17.11 -14.17
N ARG A 168 -1.21 18.41 -14.50
CA ARG A 168 -1.40 19.49 -13.52
C ARG A 168 -2.75 19.45 -12.81
N ASP A 169 -3.75 18.92 -13.48
CA ASP A 169 -5.13 18.86 -13.00
C ASP A 169 -5.44 17.59 -12.21
N GLN A 170 -4.46 16.70 -11.99
CA GLN A 170 -4.63 15.47 -11.22
C GLN A 170 -4.67 15.75 -9.72
N VAL A 171 -5.84 16.15 -9.25
CA VAL A 171 -6.11 16.42 -7.83
C VAL A 171 -5.84 15.18 -6.97
N TRP A 172 -6.10 13.98 -7.50
CA TRP A 172 -5.85 12.72 -6.79
C TRP A 172 -4.36 12.58 -6.41
N ALA A 173 -3.43 13.00 -7.27
CA ALA A 173 -2.00 12.85 -7.03
C ALA A 173 -1.56 13.69 -5.83
N LYS A 174 -2.11 14.90 -5.68
CA LYS A 174 -1.85 15.79 -4.53
C LYS A 174 -2.48 15.27 -3.23
N LYS A 175 -3.54 14.46 -3.33
CA LYS A 175 -4.18 13.85 -2.17
C LYS A 175 -3.41 12.61 -1.71
N LEU A 176 -3.04 11.74 -2.66
CA LEU A 176 -2.42 10.45 -2.37
C LEU A 176 -0.91 10.53 -2.12
N PHE A 177 -0.24 11.59 -2.56
CA PHE A 177 1.20 11.71 -2.42
C PHE A 177 1.63 13.07 -1.89
N PRO A 178 2.63 13.08 -0.98
CA PRO A 178 3.42 14.27 -0.67
C PRO A 178 4.16 14.82 -1.88
N ASP A 179 4.53 16.10 -1.83
CA ASP A 179 5.17 16.82 -2.93
C ASP A 179 6.47 16.17 -3.44
N ARG A 180 7.21 15.44 -2.59
CA ARG A 180 8.45 14.76 -2.97
C ARG A 180 8.27 13.74 -4.09
N TYR A 181 7.09 13.12 -4.18
CA TYR A 181 6.75 12.12 -5.19
C TYR A 181 6.13 12.76 -6.45
N SER A 182 5.89 14.07 -6.43
CA SER A 182 5.30 14.81 -7.52
C SER A 182 6.35 15.34 -8.51
N ARG A 183 5.95 15.40 -9.79
CA ARG A 183 6.65 16.10 -10.87
C ARG A 183 6.15 17.51 -11.12
N MET A 184 5.28 18.08 -10.29
CA MET A 184 4.63 19.37 -10.55
C MET A 184 5.59 20.58 -10.66
N GLY A 185 6.85 20.42 -10.28
CA GLY A 185 7.93 21.41 -10.49
C GLY A 185 8.81 21.17 -11.73
N ASP A 186 8.69 20.01 -12.39
CA ASP A 186 9.52 19.66 -13.54
C ASP A 186 8.97 20.38 -14.78
N ARG A 187 9.86 21.02 -15.56
CA ARG A 187 9.45 21.81 -16.76
C ARG A 187 8.87 20.95 -17.89
N GLU A 188 9.05 19.62 -17.81
CA GLU A 188 8.63 18.62 -18.81
C GLU A 188 7.29 17.94 -18.47
N VAL A 189 6.36 18.62 -17.79
CA VAL A 189 4.99 18.10 -17.70
C VAL A 189 4.36 18.15 -19.10
N GLU A 190 4.43 17.00 -19.79
CA GLU A 190 3.87 16.79 -21.12
C GLU A 190 2.39 17.19 -21.14
N ARG A 191 2.00 18.03 -22.12
CA ARG A 191 0.62 18.44 -22.32
C ARG A 191 -0.07 17.44 -23.24
N GLY A 192 -0.77 16.47 -22.66
CA GLY A 192 -1.61 15.53 -23.41
C GLY A 192 -2.75 15.00 -22.54
N ALA A 193 -3.98 15.06 -23.05
CA ALA A 193 -5.18 14.61 -22.32
C ALA A 193 -5.19 13.09 -22.02
N GLN A 194 -4.32 12.32 -22.68
CA GLN A 194 -4.17 10.87 -22.49
C GLN A 194 -3.13 10.50 -21.40
N LEU A 195 -2.44 11.50 -20.85
CA LEU A 195 -1.34 11.30 -19.91
C LEU A 195 -1.84 11.32 -18.47
N GLY A 196 -1.32 10.38 -17.70
CA GLY A 196 -1.53 10.33 -16.26
C GLY A 196 -2.57 9.28 -15.87
N GLY A 197 -2.36 8.80 -14.66
CA GLY A 197 -3.10 7.72 -14.04
C GLY A 197 -2.16 6.92 -13.15
N LEU A 198 -2.75 6.25 -12.17
CA LEU A 198 -2.03 5.42 -11.24
C LEU A 198 -2.66 4.03 -11.25
N VAL A 199 -1.80 3.04 -11.42
CA VAL A 199 -2.09 1.62 -11.19
C VAL A 199 -0.94 1.06 -10.36
N GLY A 200 -1.00 -0.20 -9.95
CA GLY A 200 -0.03 -0.75 -9.03
C GLY A 200 -0.60 -1.86 -8.18
N GLU A 201 0.20 -2.30 -7.23
CA GLU A 201 -0.19 -3.32 -6.27
C GLU A 201 -1.35 -2.82 -5.40
N LEU A 202 -2.44 -3.58 -5.36
CA LEU A 202 -3.66 -3.17 -4.69
C LEU A 202 -3.46 -2.91 -3.18
N PRO A 203 -2.69 -3.71 -2.42
CA PRO A 203 -2.40 -3.40 -1.01
C PRO A 203 -1.77 -2.01 -0.83
N ILE A 204 -0.83 -1.64 -1.70
CA ILE A 204 -0.15 -0.34 -1.65
C ILE A 204 -1.13 0.79 -1.98
N LEU A 205 -1.94 0.64 -3.03
CA LEU A 205 -2.93 1.64 -3.42
C LEU A 205 -3.95 1.91 -2.30
N LEU A 206 -4.45 0.85 -1.66
CA LEU A 206 -5.35 0.95 -0.51
C LEU A 206 -4.65 1.60 0.70
N GLY A 207 -3.37 1.28 0.93
CA GLY A 207 -2.57 1.88 1.99
C GLY A 207 -2.33 3.37 1.78
N LEU A 208 -2.06 3.80 0.55
CA LEU A 208 -1.95 5.21 0.17
C LEU A 208 -3.25 5.97 0.43
N VAL A 209 -4.40 5.39 0.04
CA VAL A 209 -5.72 5.97 0.35
C VAL A 209 -5.88 6.11 1.86
N ALA A 210 -5.57 5.07 2.64
CA ALA A 210 -5.71 5.10 4.08
C ALA A 210 -4.83 6.16 4.77
N LEU A 211 -3.57 6.31 4.33
CA LEU A 211 -2.66 7.32 4.85
C LEU A 211 -3.08 8.75 4.42
N SER A 212 -3.69 8.91 3.24
CA SER A 212 -4.13 10.23 2.75
C SER A 212 -5.33 10.82 3.49
N VAL A 213 -6.13 9.99 4.17
CA VAL A 213 -7.36 10.41 4.88
C VAL A 213 -7.06 10.74 6.33
N ASP A 214 -7.48 11.92 6.81
CA ASP A 214 -7.37 12.28 8.24
C ASP A 214 -8.17 11.29 9.09
N PRO A 215 -7.53 10.58 10.04
CA PRO A 215 -8.20 9.58 10.86
C PRO A 215 -9.30 10.15 11.78
N ARG A 216 -9.35 11.47 11.96
CA ARG A 216 -10.38 12.19 12.72
C ARG A 216 -11.59 12.56 11.86
N GLY A 217 -11.59 12.21 10.57
CA GLY A 217 -12.69 12.51 9.65
C GLY A 217 -12.83 14.00 9.34
N GLN A 218 -11.79 14.81 9.57
CA GLN A 218 -11.80 16.21 9.21
C GLN A 218 -11.47 16.34 7.72
N GLU A 219 -12.49 16.60 6.89
CA GLU A 219 -12.40 16.69 5.42
C GLU A 219 -11.40 17.74 4.88
N ARG A 220 -10.80 18.56 5.75
CA ARG A 220 -9.98 19.72 5.39
C ARG A 220 -8.48 19.53 5.55
N THR A 221 -8.03 18.40 6.11
CA THR A 221 -6.62 18.11 6.35
C THR A 221 -6.24 16.79 5.69
N VAL A 222 -5.10 16.79 5.00
CA VAL A 222 -4.50 15.56 4.46
C VAL A 222 -4.03 14.73 5.66
N GLY A 223 -4.32 13.43 5.69
CA GLY A 223 -4.07 12.54 6.84
C GLY A 223 -2.63 12.15 7.11
N TRP A 224 -1.69 12.93 6.58
CA TRP A 224 -0.24 12.75 6.68
C TRP A 224 0.24 13.12 8.09
N ASP A 225 -0.11 12.28 9.06
CA ASP A 225 0.39 12.36 10.43
C ASP A 225 1.74 11.63 10.51
N ASP A 226 2.78 12.31 11.00
CA ASP A 226 4.11 11.71 11.12
C ASP A 226 4.09 10.41 11.95
N LYS A 227 4.88 9.43 11.48
CA LYS A 227 4.98 8.06 12.01
C LYS A 227 3.67 7.28 12.05
N ARG A 228 2.63 7.73 11.32
CA ARG A 228 1.40 6.97 11.16
C ARG A 228 1.65 5.80 10.22
N GLY A 229 1.27 4.60 10.66
CA GLY A 229 1.34 3.41 9.83
C GLY A 229 -0.01 2.75 9.58
N VAL A 230 -0.04 1.90 8.56
CA VAL A 230 -1.16 1.03 8.23
C VAL A 230 -0.65 -0.35 7.79
N LEU A 231 -1.38 -1.40 8.14
CA LEU A 231 -1.28 -2.73 7.55
C LEU A 231 -2.48 -2.91 6.64
N VAL A 232 -2.23 -3.35 5.42
CA VAL A 232 -3.26 -3.67 4.44
C VAL A 232 -3.15 -5.13 4.08
N GLU A 233 -4.28 -5.82 4.10
CA GLU A 233 -4.41 -7.19 3.63
C GLU A 233 -5.52 -7.23 2.60
N VAL A 234 -5.27 -7.94 1.50
CA VAL A 234 -6.19 -8.10 0.38
C VAL A 234 -6.38 -9.59 0.14
N TRP A 235 -7.63 -9.97 -0.06
CA TRP A 235 -8.02 -11.33 -0.41
C TRP A 235 -8.92 -11.36 -1.63
N THR A 236 -9.00 -12.53 -2.25
CA THR A 236 -9.92 -12.84 -3.34
C THR A 236 -10.61 -14.17 -3.10
N ARG A 237 -11.70 -14.46 -3.81
CA ARG A 237 -12.30 -15.81 -3.81
C ARG A 237 -11.32 -16.81 -4.46
N ARG A 238 -11.39 -18.07 -4.02
CA ARG A 238 -10.67 -19.24 -4.58
C ARG A 238 -11.07 -19.53 -6.03
N SER A 239 -10.64 -18.71 -6.97
CA SER A 239 -10.81 -18.94 -8.40
C SER A 239 -9.67 -18.27 -9.16
N GLN A 240 -9.01 -19.04 -10.02
CA GLN A 240 -7.92 -18.56 -10.86
C GLN A 240 -8.35 -17.34 -11.69
N GLN A 241 -9.59 -17.34 -12.16
CA GLN A 241 -10.16 -16.22 -12.91
C GLN A 241 -10.17 -14.92 -12.09
N HIS A 242 -10.51 -14.98 -10.81
CA HIS A 242 -10.52 -13.77 -9.97
C HIS A 242 -9.10 -13.25 -9.73
N ILE A 243 -8.14 -14.15 -9.48
CA ILE A 243 -6.72 -13.78 -9.32
C ILE A 243 -6.20 -13.09 -10.58
N ASP A 244 -6.45 -13.68 -11.75
CA ASP A 244 -5.97 -13.13 -13.02
C ASP A 244 -6.64 -11.80 -13.37
N THR A 245 -7.94 -11.67 -13.10
CA THR A 245 -8.70 -10.43 -13.28
C THR A 245 -8.15 -9.32 -12.38
N LEU A 246 -7.84 -9.64 -11.12
CA LEU A 246 -7.28 -8.66 -10.17
C LEU A 246 -5.87 -8.24 -10.58
N LYS A 247 -5.03 -9.15 -11.06
CA LYS A 247 -3.70 -8.82 -11.60
C LYS A 247 -3.78 -7.95 -12.85
N GLN A 248 -4.74 -8.20 -13.74
CA GLN A 248 -5.00 -7.33 -14.90
C GLN A 248 -5.46 -5.94 -14.47
N TYR A 249 -6.27 -5.85 -13.41
CA TYR A 249 -6.68 -4.58 -12.81
C TYR A 249 -5.48 -3.80 -12.23
N GLU A 250 -4.60 -4.46 -11.48
CA GLU A 250 -3.37 -3.86 -10.92
C GLU A 250 -2.41 -3.36 -11.99
N ARG A 251 -2.39 -4.00 -13.16
CA ARG A 251 -1.63 -3.56 -14.34
C ARG A 251 -2.33 -2.46 -15.14
N GLY A 252 -3.60 -2.18 -14.86
CA GLY A 252 -4.37 -1.20 -15.61
C GLY A 252 -4.90 -1.69 -16.96
N ASP A 253 -4.90 -3.00 -17.19
CA ASP A 253 -5.44 -3.61 -18.41
C ASP A 253 -6.98 -3.52 -18.46
N LEU A 254 -7.64 -3.38 -17.31
CA LEU A 254 -9.11 -3.28 -17.23
C LEU A 254 -9.59 -1.81 -17.19
N VAL A 255 -9.10 -1.04 -16.22
CA VAL A 255 -9.48 0.38 -16.01
C VAL A 255 -8.34 1.11 -15.29
N LYS A 256 -8.26 2.44 -15.48
CA LYS A 256 -7.49 3.32 -14.58
C LYS A 256 -8.11 3.29 -13.18
N ILE A 257 -7.30 3.02 -12.15
CA ILE A 257 -7.77 3.10 -10.76
C ILE A 257 -7.95 4.57 -10.35
N PHE A 258 -7.03 5.43 -10.76
CA PHE A 258 -7.13 6.88 -10.61
C PHE A 258 -6.95 7.59 -11.96
N LYS A 259 -7.79 8.59 -12.24
CA LYS A 259 -7.73 9.43 -13.46
C LYS A 259 -7.38 10.87 -13.11
#